data_AF-F9VTR6-F1
#
_entry.id   AF-F9VTR6-F1
#
_cell.length_a   1.000
_cell.length_b   1.000
_cell.length_c   1.000
_cell.angle_alpha   90.00
_cell.angle_beta   90.00
_cell.angle_gamma   90.00
#
_symmetry.space_group_name_H-M   'P 1'
#
loop_
_entity.id
_entity.type
_entity.pdbx_description
1 polymer ?
#
loop_
_entity_poly.entity_id
_entity_poly.type
_entity_poly.pdbx_seq_one_letter_code
_entity_poly.pdbx_strand_id
1 'polypeptide(L)'
;MTGSLIIRGGHVVTAADTFRADVLIADGKIVALGTDDGWTADRVIDAEGHYILPGGIDTHTHFEHHNLKGTTRTADDFKTGSAASAAGGTTTFVDFVRGLPGESLIDAFHRRRQAAEQGSMIDFGFHLMVPATANSDDSFDQLRHLTEEFGATSWKFFMAYTGLMVPDDVLIRGFTEARALGVLPMVHAENGHMVNAAVEALVEQGLTEEHHHMHGHPAAAEREAIVRAATIAEWVDTPLFIVHVSSADGVNEIQALQNRGRPVFGETCPHYLVTGYEDYSHADYEAAKYICSPPIRESRHQEPLWNALATGVLGSVGTDHATYTMDQPEDLPPQKPQGRGYFPNVPPGVPGGRGTPHGSLRTGGRARTFRPEPIRRHDVDQPGQNVRSLPPQGHHRARFRCRRGHLGSAGRAHHLGRPTPVPGRIHPLRGHVGQRSSAPSLLARRADRPRRRTGGDVRARSLPIADVAERTSTDSSPRQPIRIIPTHRL
;
A
#
# COMPACT_ATOMS: atom_id res chain seq x y z
N MET A 1 21.93 -25.15 -5.20
CA MET A 1 21.80 -25.88 -3.94
C MET A 1 21.99 -24.87 -2.83
N THR A 2 21.03 -24.72 -1.92
CA THR A 2 21.14 -23.84 -0.76
C THR A 2 22.02 -24.52 0.28
N GLY A 3 23.27 -24.08 0.41
CA GLY A 3 24.17 -24.56 1.46
C GLY A 3 23.63 -24.23 2.86
N SER A 4 24.18 -24.90 3.86
CA SER A 4 23.95 -24.63 5.27
C SER A 4 24.73 -23.39 5.74
N LEU A 5 24.15 -22.60 6.62
CA LEU A 5 24.71 -21.39 7.21
C LEU A 5 24.51 -21.43 8.71
N ILE A 6 25.53 -21.07 9.49
CA ILE A 6 25.38 -20.78 10.92
C ILE A 6 25.77 -19.33 11.22
N ILE A 7 24.93 -18.62 11.98
CA ILE A 7 25.22 -17.30 12.53
C ILE A 7 25.55 -17.50 14.02
N ARG A 8 26.78 -17.17 14.45
CA ARG A 8 27.29 -17.53 15.78
C ARG A 8 27.47 -16.34 16.70
N GLY A 9 27.25 -16.56 18.00
CA GLY A 9 27.68 -15.67 19.08
C GLY A 9 26.84 -14.40 19.27
N GLY A 10 25.79 -14.19 18.47
CA GLY A 10 24.97 -12.98 18.51
C GLY A 10 23.81 -13.01 19.52
N HIS A 11 23.13 -11.87 19.63
CA HIS A 11 21.90 -11.73 20.40
C HIS A 11 20.69 -11.86 19.46
N VAL A 12 20.00 -13.00 19.53
CA VAL A 12 18.73 -13.20 18.82
C VAL A 12 17.67 -12.31 19.47
N VAL A 13 17.03 -11.47 18.66
CA VAL A 13 15.95 -10.58 19.07
C VAL A 13 14.66 -11.04 18.41
N THR A 14 13.64 -11.23 19.21
CA THR A 14 12.28 -11.54 18.76
C THR A 14 11.33 -10.44 19.22
N ALA A 15 10.05 -10.54 18.84
CA ALA A 15 9.04 -9.61 19.35
C ALA A 15 8.80 -9.72 20.86
N ALA A 16 9.24 -10.80 21.51
CA ALA A 16 9.02 -11.04 22.94
C ALA A 16 10.30 -10.89 23.77
N ASP A 17 11.41 -11.47 23.28
CA ASP A 17 12.62 -11.67 24.08
C ASP A 17 13.89 -11.39 23.28
N THR A 18 14.97 -11.09 24.02
CA THR A 18 16.34 -11.00 23.52
C THR A 18 17.23 -11.97 24.31
N PHE A 19 17.94 -12.86 23.61
CA PHE A 19 18.80 -13.87 24.23
C PHE A 19 20.00 -14.22 23.34
N ARG A 20 21.07 -14.74 23.94
CA ARG A 20 22.25 -15.18 23.19
C ARG A 20 22.01 -16.58 22.64
N ALA A 21 22.18 -16.77 21.33
CA ALA A 21 22.07 -18.05 20.66
C ALA A 21 22.73 -18.00 19.28
N ASP A 22 23.17 -19.16 18.80
CA ASP A 22 23.52 -19.38 17.41
C ASP A 22 22.26 -19.74 16.61
N VAL A 23 22.26 -19.39 15.32
CA VAL A 23 21.16 -19.65 14.39
C VAL A 23 21.67 -20.55 13.27
N LEU A 24 21.20 -21.80 13.25
CA LEU A 24 21.52 -22.75 12.18
C LEU A 24 20.43 -22.70 11.11
N ILE A 25 20.86 -22.48 9.87
CA ILE A 25 20.03 -22.36 8.69
C ILE A 25 20.42 -23.46 7.70
N ALA A 26 19.46 -24.25 7.25
CA ALA A 26 19.63 -25.24 6.20
C ALA A 26 18.45 -25.17 5.23
N ASP A 27 18.72 -25.29 3.93
CA ASP A 27 17.70 -25.23 2.88
C ASP A 27 16.76 -24.02 2.98
N GLY A 28 17.33 -22.86 3.29
CA GLY A 28 16.60 -21.59 3.44
C GLY A 28 15.70 -21.50 4.67
N LYS A 29 15.84 -22.41 5.64
CA LYS A 29 15.03 -22.45 6.87
C LYS A 29 15.91 -22.43 8.10
N ILE A 30 15.46 -21.75 9.15
CA ILE A 30 16.03 -21.90 10.49
C ILE A 30 15.68 -23.30 10.99
N VAL A 31 16.69 -24.15 11.22
CA VAL A 31 16.53 -25.54 11.66
C VAL A 31 16.88 -25.74 13.13
N ALA A 32 17.67 -24.84 13.72
CA ALA A 32 17.96 -24.84 15.15
C ALA A 32 18.31 -23.43 15.69
N LEU A 33 18.03 -23.23 16.97
CA LEU A 33 18.40 -22.06 17.77
C LEU A 33 18.96 -22.55 19.10
N GLY A 34 20.16 -22.12 19.48
CA GLY A 34 20.80 -22.56 20.71
C GLY A 34 22.29 -22.29 20.75
N THR A 35 22.95 -22.71 21.82
CA THR A 35 24.41 -22.65 21.95
C THR A 35 24.93 -24.08 21.86
N ASP A 36 25.32 -24.51 20.66
CA ASP A 36 25.83 -25.87 20.43
C ASP A 36 27.18 -25.80 19.70
N ASP A 37 28.23 -26.22 20.40
CA ASP A 37 29.60 -26.22 19.90
C ASP A 37 29.83 -27.29 18.81
N GLY A 38 28.88 -28.21 18.61
CA GLY A 38 28.94 -29.30 17.63
C GLY A 38 28.31 -29.00 16.27
N TRP A 39 27.58 -27.89 16.10
CA TRP A 39 26.94 -27.57 14.81
C TRP A 39 27.97 -27.15 13.77
N THR A 40 27.94 -27.79 12.60
CA THR A 40 28.73 -27.44 11.44
C THR A 40 27.83 -26.98 10.29
N ALA A 41 28.35 -26.08 9.47
CA ALA A 41 27.67 -25.55 8.30
C ALA A 41 28.68 -25.19 7.21
N ASP A 42 28.24 -25.09 5.96
CA ASP A 42 29.08 -24.73 4.82
C ASP A 42 29.63 -23.30 4.95
N ARG A 43 28.89 -22.43 5.62
CA ARG A 43 29.28 -21.05 5.92
C ARG A 43 29.03 -20.71 7.38
N VAL A 44 29.97 -19.97 7.98
CA VAL A 44 29.84 -19.40 9.33
C VAL A 44 29.87 -17.88 9.22
N ILE A 45 28.94 -17.22 9.90
CA ILE A 45 28.94 -15.77 10.12
C ILE A 45 29.16 -15.55 11.62
N ASP A 46 30.20 -14.79 11.96
CA ASP A 46 30.41 -14.33 13.33
C ASP A 46 29.55 -13.10 13.60
N ALA A 47 28.67 -13.20 14.60
CA ALA A 47 27.77 -12.15 15.06
C ALA A 47 28.05 -11.75 16.52
N GLU A 48 29.24 -12.06 17.06
CA GLU A 48 29.63 -11.58 18.39
C GLU A 48 29.47 -10.06 18.49
N GLY A 49 28.81 -9.60 19.56
CA GLY A 49 28.51 -8.17 19.77
C GLY A 49 27.40 -7.59 18.86
N HIS A 50 26.77 -8.40 18.00
CA HIS A 50 25.71 -7.98 17.09
C HIS A 50 24.34 -8.54 17.50
N TYR A 51 23.28 -7.89 17.03
CA TYR A 51 21.91 -8.40 17.11
C TYR A 51 21.56 -9.19 15.85
N ILE A 52 20.87 -10.31 16.04
CA ILE A 52 20.30 -11.15 14.99
C ILE A 52 18.79 -10.96 15.02
N LEU A 53 18.26 -10.38 13.95
CA LEU A 53 16.87 -9.96 13.85
C LEU A 53 16.18 -10.71 12.72
N PRO A 54 14.86 -10.97 12.81
CA PRO A 54 14.06 -11.24 11.63
C PRO A 54 14.26 -10.09 10.63
N GLY A 55 14.41 -10.43 9.35
CA GLY A 55 14.45 -9.41 8.32
C GLY A 55 13.17 -8.58 8.30
N GLY A 56 13.30 -7.29 8.01
CA GLY A 56 12.16 -6.39 7.94
C GLY A 56 11.13 -6.84 6.90
N ILE A 57 9.86 -6.56 7.18
CA ILE A 57 8.76 -6.70 6.21
C ILE A 57 8.23 -5.30 5.96
N ASP A 58 8.46 -4.79 4.75
CA ASP A 58 7.92 -3.51 4.32
C ASP A 58 6.54 -3.72 3.70
N THR A 59 5.49 -3.30 4.40
CA THR A 59 4.10 -3.50 3.97
C THR A 59 3.63 -2.49 2.93
N HIS A 60 4.49 -1.56 2.48
CA HIS A 60 4.05 -0.48 1.61
C HIS A 60 5.15 -0.02 0.64
N THR A 61 5.22 -0.64 -0.54
CA THR A 61 6.12 -0.22 -1.62
C THR A 61 5.38 0.04 -2.93
N HIS A 62 5.99 0.81 -3.82
CA HIS A 62 5.50 1.09 -5.17
C HIS A 62 6.65 1.06 -6.18
N PHE A 63 7.22 -0.12 -6.44
CA PHE A 63 8.27 -0.28 -7.46
C PHE A 63 7.69 -0.26 -8.87
N GLU A 64 8.34 0.44 -9.80
CA GLU A 64 7.94 0.67 -11.20
C GLU A 64 6.43 1.01 -11.36
N HIS A 65 5.84 1.65 -10.36
CA HIS A 65 4.41 1.91 -10.28
C HIS A 65 4.04 3.14 -11.10
N HIS A 66 3.14 2.96 -12.06
CA HIS A 66 2.71 4.05 -12.93
C HIS A 66 1.76 5.02 -12.22
N ASN A 67 1.69 6.28 -12.66
CA ASN A 67 0.60 7.18 -12.26
C ASN A 67 -0.71 6.81 -12.97
N LEU A 68 -1.84 7.41 -12.60
CA LEU A 68 -3.17 7.09 -13.16
C LEU A 68 -3.24 7.16 -14.69
N LYS A 69 -2.54 8.13 -15.29
CA LYS A 69 -2.53 8.34 -16.74
C LYS A 69 -1.52 7.45 -17.48
N GLY A 70 -0.69 6.69 -16.76
CA GLY A 70 0.42 5.93 -17.33
C GLY A 70 1.56 6.79 -17.90
N THR A 71 1.55 8.10 -17.66
CA THR A 71 2.50 9.06 -18.25
C THR A 71 3.82 9.15 -17.49
N THR A 72 3.85 8.69 -16.24
CA THR A 72 5.08 8.53 -15.45
C THR A 72 5.00 7.25 -14.62
N ARG A 73 6.14 6.84 -14.05
CA ARG A 73 6.26 5.76 -13.06
C ARG A 73 7.33 6.11 -12.03
N THR A 74 7.28 5.43 -10.89
CA THR A 74 8.36 5.46 -9.91
C THR A 74 9.67 4.99 -10.54
N ALA A 75 10.79 5.59 -10.12
CA ALA A 75 12.12 5.41 -10.69
C ALA A 75 12.69 4.02 -10.37
N ASP A 76 12.61 3.59 -9.11
CA ASP A 76 13.05 2.26 -8.70
C ASP A 76 12.13 1.18 -9.27
N ASP A 77 12.74 0.19 -9.92
CA ASP A 77 12.07 -1.02 -10.36
C ASP A 77 12.16 -2.12 -9.29
N PHE A 78 11.60 -3.30 -9.58
CA PHE A 78 11.67 -4.42 -8.64
C PHE A 78 13.09 -4.85 -8.31
N LYS A 79 14.07 -4.64 -9.19
CA LYS A 79 15.46 -5.02 -8.95
C LYS A 79 16.16 -3.99 -8.07
N THR A 80 16.10 -2.71 -8.41
CA THR A 80 16.79 -1.65 -7.65
C THR A 80 16.12 -1.41 -6.30
N GLY A 81 14.79 -1.41 -6.25
CA GLY A 81 14.01 -1.23 -5.04
C GLY A 81 14.19 -2.37 -4.03
N SER A 82 14.14 -3.63 -4.49
CA SER A 82 14.37 -4.79 -3.62
C SER A 82 15.82 -4.88 -3.14
N ALA A 83 16.80 -4.53 -3.99
CA ALA A 83 18.21 -4.47 -3.59
C ALA A 83 18.45 -3.38 -2.53
N ALA A 84 17.80 -2.22 -2.66
CA ALA A 84 17.84 -1.16 -1.66
C ALA A 84 17.22 -1.63 -0.33
N SER A 85 16.09 -2.35 -0.39
CA SER A 85 15.42 -2.95 0.77
C SER A 85 16.31 -3.96 1.49
N ALA A 86 16.94 -4.87 0.74
CA ALA A 86 17.87 -5.86 1.28
C ALA A 86 19.10 -5.22 1.95
N ALA A 87 19.66 -4.18 1.32
CA ALA A 87 20.77 -3.42 1.90
C ALA A 87 20.37 -2.68 3.18
N GLY A 88 19.08 -2.32 3.29
CA GLY A 88 18.44 -1.83 4.50
C GLY A 88 17.91 -2.93 5.41
N GLY A 89 18.32 -4.20 5.31
CA GLY A 89 17.88 -5.25 6.25
C GLY A 89 16.39 -5.65 6.16
N THR A 90 15.67 -5.16 5.16
CA THR A 90 14.32 -5.63 4.81
C THR A 90 14.43 -6.81 3.86
N THR A 91 13.75 -7.93 4.19
CA THR A 91 13.83 -9.19 3.43
C THR A 91 12.51 -9.57 2.77
N THR A 92 11.46 -8.78 2.98
CA THR A 92 10.18 -8.95 2.28
C THR A 92 9.54 -7.60 2.05
N PHE A 93 8.93 -7.40 0.89
CA PHE A 93 8.06 -6.24 0.66
C PHE A 93 6.66 -6.68 0.21
N VAL A 94 5.68 -5.81 0.39
CA VAL A 94 4.34 -5.95 -0.17
C VAL A 94 4.03 -4.72 -1.00
N ASP A 95 3.80 -4.94 -2.29
CA ASP A 95 3.57 -3.87 -3.26
C ASP A 95 2.11 -3.82 -3.71
N PHE A 96 1.70 -2.80 -4.46
CA PHE A 96 0.32 -2.61 -4.90
C PHE A 96 0.13 -2.95 -6.39
N VAL A 97 -0.90 -3.74 -6.67
CA VAL A 97 -1.37 -4.03 -8.02
C VAL A 97 -2.47 -3.07 -8.39
N ARG A 98 -2.31 -2.42 -9.54
CA ARG A 98 -3.28 -1.50 -10.12
C ARG A 98 -3.40 -1.74 -11.61
N GLY A 99 -4.64 -1.79 -12.11
CA GLY A 99 -4.92 -1.80 -13.54
C GLY A 99 -4.50 -0.49 -14.20
N LEU A 100 -3.81 -0.59 -15.33
CA LEU A 100 -3.62 0.53 -16.25
C LEU A 100 -4.92 0.81 -17.04
N PRO A 101 -5.06 1.98 -17.67
CA PRO A 101 -6.22 2.26 -18.51
C PRO A 101 -6.48 1.15 -19.56
N GLY A 102 -7.64 0.52 -19.49
CA GLY A 102 -8.04 -0.58 -20.38
C GLY A 102 -7.50 -1.97 -20.01
N GLU A 103 -6.77 -2.10 -18.91
CA GLU A 103 -6.22 -3.37 -18.40
C GLU A 103 -7.14 -3.97 -17.32
N SER A 104 -7.35 -5.29 -17.37
CA SER A 104 -8.06 -6.00 -16.30
C SER A 104 -7.19 -6.09 -15.02
N LEU A 105 -7.80 -6.27 -13.85
CA LEU A 105 -7.06 -6.48 -12.60
C LEU A 105 -6.27 -7.80 -12.62
N ILE A 106 -6.79 -8.82 -13.30
CA ILE A 106 -6.11 -10.12 -13.47
C ILE A 106 -4.83 -9.95 -14.31
N ASP A 107 -4.92 -9.25 -15.44
CA ASP A 107 -3.75 -8.98 -16.29
C ASP A 107 -2.72 -8.12 -15.56
N ALA A 108 -3.19 -7.10 -14.83
CA ALA A 108 -2.34 -6.26 -14.00
C ALA A 108 -1.60 -7.07 -12.92
N PHE A 109 -2.28 -8.01 -12.25
CA PHE A 109 -1.67 -8.90 -11.26
C PHE A 109 -0.59 -9.77 -11.91
N HIS A 110 -0.87 -10.40 -13.05
CA HIS A 110 0.10 -11.24 -13.74
C HIS A 110 1.31 -10.44 -14.23
N ARG A 111 1.11 -9.25 -14.79
CA ARG A 111 2.19 -8.35 -15.22
C ARG A 111 3.10 -7.98 -14.06
N ARG A 112 2.52 -7.51 -12.95
CA ARG A 112 3.26 -7.12 -11.74
C ARG A 112 4.02 -8.30 -11.15
N ARG A 113 3.35 -9.45 -11.02
CA ARG A 113 3.97 -10.67 -10.51
C ARG A 113 5.12 -11.14 -11.39
N GLN A 114 4.96 -11.16 -12.70
CA GLN A 114 6.02 -11.56 -13.63
C GLN A 114 7.24 -10.63 -13.52
N ALA A 115 7.02 -9.32 -13.44
CA ALA A 115 8.11 -8.35 -13.27
C ALA A 115 8.84 -8.54 -11.93
N ALA A 116 8.11 -8.78 -10.83
CA ALA A 116 8.71 -9.07 -9.53
C ALA A 116 9.47 -10.41 -9.51
N GLU A 117 8.92 -11.48 -10.10
CA GLU A 117 9.58 -12.78 -10.22
C GLU A 117 10.89 -12.71 -11.03
N GLN A 118 10.98 -11.76 -11.98
CA GLN A 118 12.17 -11.55 -12.81
C GLN A 118 13.21 -10.63 -12.16
N GLY A 119 12.75 -9.61 -11.41
CA GLY A 119 13.61 -8.53 -10.92
C GLY A 119 13.97 -8.62 -9.44
N SER A 120 13.09 -9.15 -8.59
CA SER A 120 13.23 -9.03 -7.13
C SER A 120 14.41 -9.83 -6.57
N MET A 121 15.13 -9.23 -5.64
CA MET A 121 16.24 -9.83 -4.88
C MET A 121 15.79 -10.41 -3.53
N ILE A 122 14.56 -10.12 -3.10
CA ILE A 122 13.97 -10.59 -1.82
C ILE A 122 12.54 -11.10 -2.04
N ASP A 123 11.95 -11.73 -1.02
CA ASP A 123 10.57 -12.22 -1.07
C ASP A 123 9.57 -11.06 -1.22
N PHE A 124 8.41 -11.33 -1.81
CA PHE A 124 7.40 -10.30 -2.04
C PHE A 124 5.95 -10.81 -1.98
N GLY A 125 5.02 -9.86 -1.80
CA GLY A 125 3.57 -10.06 -1.92
C GLY A 125 2.90 -8.87 -2.61
N PHE A 126 1.58 -8.97 -2.80
CA PHE A 126 0.80 -7.90 -3.42
C PHE A 126 -0.52 -7.59 -2.69
N HIS A 127 -0.80 -6.30 -2.52
CA HIS A 127 -2.11 -5.73 -2.23
C HIS A 127 -2.84 -5.46 -3.55
N LEU A 128 -4.16 -5.63 -3.60
CA LEU A 128 -4.96 -5.34 -4.81
C LEU A 128 -5.68 -3.99 -4.66
N MET A 129 -5.46 -3.05 -5.58
CA MET A 129 -6.17 -1.78 -5.58
C MET A 129 -7.58 -1.94 -6.17
N VAL A 130 -8.57 -1.39 -5.48
CA VAL A 130 -9.97 -1.37 -5.90
C VAL A 130 -10.21 -0.14 -6.80
N PRO A 131 -10.60 -0.33 -8.08
CA PRO A 131 -10.88 0.80 -8.96
C PRO A 131 -12.10 1.62 -8.52
N ALA A 132 -12.09 2.92 -8.82
CA ALA A 132 -13.26 3.78 -8.62
C ALA A 132 -14.52 3.31 -9.38
N THR A 133 -14.33 2.53 -10.44
CA THR A 133 -15.41 1.96 -11.28
C THR A 133 -15.91 0.60 -10.79
N ALA A 134 -15.43 0.07 -9.66
CA ALA A 134 -15.67 -1.32 -9.28
C ALA A 134 -17.15 -1.73 -9.12
N ASN A 135 -18.07 -0.78 -8.90
CA ASN A 135 -19.51 -1.03 -8.90
C ASN A 135 -20.15 -1.12 -10.29
N SER A 136 -19.46 -0.66 -11.32
CA SER A 136 -19.96 -0.49 -12.69
C SER A 136 -19.33 -1.48 -13.68
N ASP A 137 -18.43 -2.34 -13.23
CA ASP A 137 -17.74 -3.35 -14.02
C ASP A 137 -17.56 -4.66 -13.21
N ASP A 138 -16.76 -5.60 -13.73
CA ASP A 138 -16.49 -6.91 -13.12
C ASP A 138 -15.31 -6.89 -12.14
N SER A 139 -14.82 -5.72 -11.70
CA SER A 139 -13.65 -5.61 -10.82
C SER A 139 -13.79 -6.43 -9.54
N PHE A 140 -14.96 -6.42 -8.89
CA PHE A 140 -15.17 -7.22 -7.68
C PHE A 140 -15.13 -8.73 -7.94
N ASP A 141 -15.57 -9.18 -9.12
CA ASP A 141 -15.46 -10.59 -9.49
C ASP A 141 -14.00 -10.99 -9.75
N GLN A 142 -13.23 -10.11 -10.40
CA GLN A 142 -11.79 -10.29 -10.59
C GLN A 142 -11.02 -10.28 -9.25
N LEU A 143 -11.36 -9.36 -8.33
CA LEU A 143 -10.77 -9.29 -6.99
C LEU A 143 -11.04 -10.56 -6.18
N ARG A 144 -12.27 -11.09 -6.27
CA ARG A 144 -12.63 -12.38 -5.65
C ARG A 144 -11.82 -13.53 -6.22
N HIS A 145 -11.72 -13.61 -7.55
CA HIS A 145 -10.90 -14.62 -8.22
C HIS A 145 -9.44 -14.56 -7.76
N LEU A 146 -8.85 -13.36 -7.75
CA LEU A 146 -7.45 -13.17 -7.33
C LEU A 146 -7.22 -13.53 -5.85
N THR A 147 -8.21 -13.26 -5.00
CA THR A 147 -8.19 -13.63 -3.57
C THR A 147 -8.21 -15.14 -3.39
N GLU A 148 -9.15 -15.83 -4.06
CA GLU A 148 -9.36 -17.27 -3.91
C GLU A 148 -8.24 -18.11 -4.55
N GLU A 149 -7.80 -17.73 -5.75
CA GLU A 149 -6.82 -18.51 -6.53
C GLU A 149 -5.37 -18.19 -6.14
N PHE A 150 -5.05 -16.91 -5.90
CA PHE A 150 -3.67 -16.47 -5.66
C PHE A 150 -3.40 -16.04 -4.21
N GLY A 151 -4.40 -16.05 -3.34
CA GLY A 151 -4.23 -15.80 -1.91
C GLY A 151 -3.97 -14.34 -1.55
N ALA A 152 -4.46 -13.38 -2.35
CA ALA A 152 -4.42 -11.97 -1.98
C ALA A 152 -5.23 -11.72 -0.70
N THR A 153 -4.61 -11.18 0.34
CA THR A 153 -5.24 -11.06 1.68
C THR A 153 -5.72 -9.64 2.02
N SER A 154 -5.64 -8.71 1.09
CA SER A 154 -5.91 -7.29 1.37
C SER A 154 -6.24 -6.49 0.12
N TRP A 155 -7.20 -5.59 0.24
CA TRP A 155 -7.66 -4.71 -0.84
C TRP A 155 -7.50 -3.24 -0.45
N LYS A 156 -6.92 -2.43 -1.34
CA LYS A 156 -6.60 -1.01 -1.11
C LYS A 156 -7.63 -0.10 -1.79
N PHE A 157 -8.23 0.78 -1.01
CA PHE A 157 -9.17 1.80 -1.44
C PHE A 157 -8.55 3.20 -1.30
N PHE A 158 -8.92 4.12 -2.18
CA PHE A 158 -8.51 5.52 -2.13
C PHE A 158 -9.72 6.40 -1.86
N MET A 159 -9.64 7.27 -0.85
CA MET A 159 -10.67 8.29 -0.58
C MET A 159 -10.29 9.67 -1.14
N ALA A 160 -9.15 9.75 -1.83
CA ALA A 160 -8.64 10.92 -2.52
C ALA A 160 -8.13 10.56 -3.92
N TYR A 161 -7.55 11.56 -4.59
CA TYR A 161 -7.11 11.55 -5.99
C TYR A 161 -8.25 11.37 -7.00
N THR A 162 -8.52 12.42 -7.78
CA THR A 162 -9.47 12.37 -8.89
C THR A 162 -9.16 11.19 -9.83
N GLY A 163 -10.12 10.29 -10.00
CA GLY A 163 -10.03 9.09 -10.83
C GLY A 163 -9.58 7.81 -10.11
N LEU A 164 -9.01 7.90 -8.90
CA LEU A 164 -8.81 6.75 -7.99
C LEU A 164 -9.80 6.75 -6.83
N MET A 165 -10.29 7.94 -6.45
CA MET A 165 -11.24 8.14 -5.36
C MET A 165 -12.49 7.29 -5.55
N VAL A 166 -12.66 6.29 -4.69
CA VAL A 166 -13.86 5.47 -4.68
C VAL A 166 -15.01 6.22 -3.99
N PRO A 167 -16.25 6.15 -4.50
CA PRO A 167 -17.41 6.64 -3.78
C PRO A 167 -17.75 5.73 -2.59
N ASP A 168 -18.51 6.23 -1.63
CA ASP A 168 -18.84 5.50 -0.40
C ASP A 168 -19.60 4.19 -0.67
N ASP A 169 -20.40 4.09 -1.74
CA ASP A 169 -21.08 2.86 -2.13
C ASP A 169 -20.11 1.77 -2.61
N VAL A 170 -18.96 2.14 -3.20
CA VAL A 170 -17.87 1.21 -3.50
C VAL A 170 -17.13 0.78 -2.22
N LEU A 171 -16.92 1.69 -1.26
CA LEU A 171 -16.39 1.32 0.07
C LEU A 171 -17.31 0.32 0.77
N ILE A 172 -18.62 0.61 0.82
CA ILE A 172 -19.63 -0.24 1.44
C ILE A 172 -19.62 -1.65 0.84
N ARG A 173 -19.71 -1.76 -0.49
CA ARG A 173 -19.69 -3.06 -1.16
C ARG A 173 -18.35 -3.76 -0.97
N GLY A 174 -17.24 -3.06 -1.19
CA GLY A 174 -15.90 -3.62 -1.09
C GLY A 174 -15.58 -4.14 0.30
N PHE A 175 -15.99 -3.42 1.35
CA PHE A 175 -15.83 -3.88 2.74
C PHE A 175 -16.70 -5.10 3.03
N THR A 176 -17.91 -5.13 2.48
CA THR A 176 -18.83 -6.28 2.63
C THR A 176 -18.25 -7.53 1.99
N GLU A 177 -17.70 -7.41 0.78
CA GLU A 177 -17.03 -8.51 0.09
C GLU A 177 -15.73 -8.92 0.80
N ALA A 178 -14.93 -7.94 1.24
CA ALA A 178 -13.70 -8.21 2.01
C ALA A 178 -13.99 -9.00 3.29
N ARG A 179 -15.06 -8.65 4.02
CA ARG A 179 -15.52 -9.41 5.19
C ARG A 179 -15.89 -10.84 4.83
N ALA A 180 -16.65 -11.05 3.76
CA ALA A 180 -17.08 -12.37 3.32
C ALA A 180 -15.89 -13.28 2.93
N LEU A 181 -14.83 -12.68 2.39
CA LEU A 181 -13.62 -13.39 1.94
C LEU A 181 -12.53 -13.50 3.01
N GLY A 182 -12.67 -12.79 4.15
CA GLY A 182 -11.61 -12.71 5.17
C GLY A 182 -10.39 -11.88 4.73
N VAL A 183 -10.62 -10.92 3.84
CA VAL A 183 -9.62 -9.98 3.30
C VAL A 183 -9.62 -8.70 4.12
N LEU A 184 -8.43 -8.11 4.33
CA LEU A 184 -8.27 -6.84 5.06
C LEU A 184 -8.47 -5.63 4.13
N PRO A 185 -9.52 -4.80 4.30
CA PRO A 185 -9.61 -3.54 3.60
C PRO A 185 -8.59 -2.54 4.15
N MET A 186 -7.85 -1.91 3.25
CA MET A 186 -6.84 -0.90 3.50
C MET A 186 -7.26 0.41 2.86
N VAL A 187 -7.06 1.55 3.51
CA VAL A 187 -7.56 2.83 3.01
C VAL A 187 -6.48 3.90 3.03
N HIS A 188 -6.24 4.52 1.87
CA HIS A 188 -5.63 5.85 1.81
C HIS A 188 -6.72 6.85 2.21
N ALA A 189 -6.63 7.35 3.43
CA ALA A 189 -7.66 8.12 4.08
C ALA A 189 -7.32 9.62 4.05
N GLU A 190 -7.65 10.28 2.95
CA GLU A 190 -7.78 11.74 2.87
C GLU A 190 -9.13 12.06 2.22
N ASN A 191 -9.81 13.11 2.65
CA ASN A 191 -11.00 13.58 1.96
C ASN A 191 -10.60 14.27 0.65
N GLY A 192 -10.77 13.57 -0.48
CA GLY A 192 -10.37 14.10 -1.79
C GLY A 192 -11.04 15.41 -2.19
N HIS A 193 -12.27 15.67 -1.72
CA HIS A 193 -12.95 16.93 -2.01
C HIS A 193 -12.35 18.11 -1.23
N MET A 194 -11.99 17.89 0.05
CA MET A 194 -11.29 18.90 0.85
C MET A 194 -9.90 19.20 0.29
N VAL A 195 -9.17 18.15 -0.11
CA VAL A 195 -7.86 18.28 -0.77
C VAL A 195 -7.99 19.09 -2.06
N ASN A 196 -8.90 18.72 -2.96
CA ASN A 196 -9.10 19.43 -4.22
C ASN A 196 -9.44 20.92 -3.98
N ALA A 197 -10.35 21.21 -3.06
CA ALA A 197 -10.72 22.59 -2.75
C ALA A 197 -9.55 23.40 -2.16
N ALA A 198 -8.72 22.80 -1.30
CA ALA A 198 -7.55 23.47 -0.74
C ALA A 198 -6.46 23.71 -1.80
N VAL A 199 -6.20 22.73 -2.66
CA VAL A 199 -5.26 22.86 -3.78
C VAL A 199 -5.72 23.95 -4.76
N GLU A 200 -7.00 23.96 -5.15
CA GLU A 200 -7.58 24.98 -6.02
C GLU A 200 -7.41 26.38 -5.42
N ALA A 201 -7.74 26.55 -4.13
CA ALA A 201 -7.60 27.83 -3.45
C ALA A 201 -6.15 28.33 -3.38
N LEU A 202 -5.17 27.44 -3.19
CA LEU A 202 -3.74 27.81 -3.21
C LEU A 202 -3.29 28.24 -4.61
N VAL A 203 -3.71 27.50 -5.64
CA VAL A 203 -3.39 27.83 -7.03
C VAL A 203 -4.00 29.17 -7.45
N GLU A 204 -5.25 29.45 -7.08
CA GLU A 204 -5.91 30.73 -7.34
C GLU A 204 -5.20 31.92 -6.69
N GLN A 205 -4.54 31.69 -5.54
CA GLN A 205 -3.72 32.69 -4.84
C GLN A 205 -2.30 32.83 -5.40
N GLY A 206 -1.91 32.02 -6.40
CA GLY A 206 -0.56 31.97 -6.95
C GLY A 206 0.46 31.25 -6.05
N LEU A 207 0.00 30.49 -5.05
CA LEU A 207 0.83 29.72 -4.12
C LEU A 207 1.11 28.33 -4.70
N THR A 208 1.97 28.26 -5.72
CA THR A 208 2.18 27.03 -6.51
C THR A 208 3.54 26.36 -6.28
N GLU A 209 4.42 26.97 -5.48
CA GLU A 209 5.72 26.40 -5.10
C GLU A 209 5.58 25.07 -4.36
N GLU A 210 6.60 24.22 -4.44
CA GLU A 210 6.55 22.81 -4.04
C GLU A 210 6.17 22.60 -2.58
N HIS A 211 6.65 23.47 -1.69
CA HIS A 211 6.33 23.39 -0.26
C HIS A 211 4.85 23.66 0.06
N HIS A 212 4.08 24.26 -0.86
CA HIS A 212 2.64 24.46 -0.66
C HIS A 212 1.80 23.18 -0.76
N HIS A 213 2.37 22.08 -1.26
CA HIS A 213 1.72 20.76 -1.29
C HIS A 213 1.17 20.34 0.08
N MET A 214 1.92 20.60 1.16
CA MET A 214 1.48 20.26 2.52
C MET A 214 0.17 20.97 2.89
N HIS A 215 0.05 22.26 2.55
CA HIS A 215 -1.13 23.08 2.85
C HIS A 215 -2.35 22.69 2.00
N GLY A 216 -2.13 22.13 0.81
CA GLY A 216 -3.20 21.61 -0.05
C GLY A 216 -3.84 20.32 0.48
N HIS A 217 -3.22 19.69 1.46
CA HIS A 217 -3.64 18.42 2.04
C HIS A 217 -3.82 18.55 3.56
N PRO A 218 -4.79 19.32 4.08
CA PRO A 218 -4.88 19.59 5.52
C PRO A 218 -5.10 18.32 6.36
N ALA A 219 -4.54 18.25 7.57
CA ALA A 219 -4.72 17.11 8.48
C ALA A 219 -6.20 16.79 8.80
N ALA A 220 -7.07 17.81 8.74
CA ALA A 220 -8.51 17.63 8.86
C ALA A 220 -9.12 16.74 7.76
N ALA A 221 -8.56 16.76 6.54
CA ALA A 221 -8.99 15.88 5.45
C ALA A 221 -8.63 14.43 5.73
N GLU A 222 -7.44 14.17 6.31
CA GLU A 222 -7.03 12.84 6.75
C GLU A 222 -7.95 12.32 7.86
N ARG A 223 -8.14 13.14 8.90
CA ARG A 223 -9.01 12.84 10.04
C ARG A 223 -10.44 12.50 9.62
N GLU A 224 -11.07 13.30 8.76
CA GLU A 224 -12.43 13.06 8.28
C GLU A 224 -12.54 11.69 7.59
N ALA A 225 -11.61 11.40 6.68
CA ALA A 225 -11.63 10.18 5.91
C ALA A 225 -11.40 8.93 6.78
N ILE A 226 -10.53 9.03 7.80
CA ILE A 226 -10.35 7.95 8.80
C ILE A 226 -11.67 7.65 9.50
N VAL A 227 -12.35 8.69 10.01
CA VAL A 227 -13.63 8.52 10.73
C VAL A 227 -14.71 7.96 9.81
N ARG A 228 -14.81 8.46 8.57
CA ARG A 228 -15.80 7.97 7.60
C ARG A 228 -15.55 6.51 7.21
N ALA A 229 -14.33 6.14 6.85
CA ALA A 229 -13.98 4.75 6.55
C ALA A 229 -14.23 3.83 7.75
N ALA A 230 -13.84 4.24 8.95
CA ALA A 230 -14.07 3.47 10.18
C ALA A 230 -15.55 3.28 10.48
N THR A 231 -16.39 4.31 10.23
CA THR A 231 -17.84 4.23 10.41
C THR A 231 -18.46 3.21 9.44
N ILE A 232 -18.02 3.21 8.18
CA ILE A 232 -18.48 2.23 7.18
C ILE A 232 -18.01 0.82 7.57
N ALA A 233 -16.75 0.65 7.96
CA ALA A 233 -16.22 -0.64 8.41
C ALA A 233 -16.94 -1.15 9.67
N GLU A 234 -17.35 -0.23 10.55
CA GLU A 234 -18.17 -0.55 11.72
C GLU A 234 -19.56 -1.06 11.33
N TRP A 235 -20.23 -0.40 10.40
CA TRP A 235 -21.53 -0.82 9.90
C TRP A 235 -21.48 -2.19 9.19
N VAL A 236 -20.42 -2.45 8.43
CA VAL A 236 -20.19 -3.74 7.74
C VAL A 236 -19.75 -4.85 8.69
N ASP A 237 -19.18 -4.50 9.85
CA ASP A 237 -18.53 -5.41 10.79
C ASP A 237 -17.27 -6.10 10.20
N THR A 238 -16.34 -5.29 9.70
CA THR A 238 -15.04 -5.74 9.15
C THR A 238 -13.86 -5.00 9.81
N PRO A 239 -12.67 -5.62 9.97
CA PRO A 239 -11.46 -4.89 10.34
C PRO A 239 -11.08 -3.85 9.29
N LEU A 240 -10.32 -2.84 9.69
CA LEU A 240 -9.87 -1.77 8.81
C LEU A 240 -8.40 -1.46 9.04
N PHE A 241 -7.65 -1.23 7.96
CA PHE A 241 -6.25 -0.81 8.03
C PHE A 241 -6.08 0.58 7.40
N ILE A 242 -5.69 1.56 8.20
CA ILE A 242 -5.35 2.90 7.72
C ILE A 242 -3.86 2.92 7.37
N VAL A 243 -3.54 3.07 6.09
CA VAL A 243 -2.14 3.17 5.63
C VAL A 243 -1.57 4.57 5.92
N HIS A 244 -0.23 4.66 5.97
CA HIS A 244 0.55 5.92 5.96
C HIS A 244 -0.07 7.09 6.76
N VAL A 245 -0.48 6.84 8.00
CA VAL A 245 -0.99 7.84 8.96
C VAL A 245 0.12 8.85 9.22
N SER A 246 -0.15 10.12 8.93
CA SER A 246 0.85 11.19 8.99
C SER A 246 0.59 12.22 10.08
N SER A 247 -0.61 12.24 10.67
CA SER A 247 -1.00 13.23 11.66
C SER A 247 -1.40 12.64 13.02
N ALA A 248 -1.04 13.39 14.07
CA ALA A 248 -1.57 13.25 15.42
C ALA A 248 -3.10 13.15 15.47
N ASP A 249 -3.81 13.89 14.61
CA ASP A 249 -5.28 13.86 14.53
C ASP A 249 -5.75 12.47 14.09
N GLY A 250 -5.13 11.88 13.07
CA GLY A 250 -5.40 10.52 12.63
C GLY A 250 -5.09 9.47 13.70
N VAL A 251 -3.96 9.62 14.41
CA VAL A 251 -3.59 8.76 15.56
C VAL A 251 -4.68 8.79 16.64
N ASN A 252 -5.16 9.98 17.01
CA ASN A 252 -6.17 10.14 18.05
C ASN A 252 -7.49 9.43 17.67
N GLU A 253 -7.91 9.53 16.41
CA GLU A 253 -9.13 8.85 15.94
C GLU A 253 -8.96 7.32 15.94
N ILE A 254 -7.82 6.81 15.48
CA ILE A 254 -7.52 5.36 15.52
C ILE A 254 -7.53 4.86 16.97
N GLN A 255 -6.87 5.57 17.88
CA GLN A 255 -6.85 5.21 19.30
C GLN A 255 -8.27 5.23 19.90
N ALA A 256 -9.08 6.24 19.59
CA ALA A 256 -10.45 6.34 20.07
C ALA A 256 -11.35 5.20 19.55
N LEU A 257 -11.10 4.71 18.33
CA LEU A 257 -11.79 3.54 17.75
C LEU A 257 -11.35 2.24 18.44
N GLN A 258 -10.04 2.06 18.64
CA GLN A 258 -9.50 0.89 19.37
C GLN A 258 -9.98 0.83 20.81
N ASN A 259 -10.07 1.96 21.52
CA ASN A 259 -10.62 2.04 22.87
C ASN A 259 -12.10 1.65 22.94
N ARG A 260 -12.84 1.76 21.83
CA ARG A 260 -14.21 1.26 21.67
C ARG A 260 -14.27 -0.22 21.27
N GLY A 261 -13.13 -0.91 21.23
CA GLY A 261 -13.02 -2.31 20.83
C GLY A 261 -13.10 -2.53 19.31
N ARG A 262 -13.00 -1.48 18.49
CA ARG A 262 -13.05 -1.63 17.03
C ARG A 262 -11.70 -2.15 16.50
N PRO A 263 -11.71 -3.15 15.58
CA PRO A 263 -10.48 -3.69 14.98
C PRO A 263 -9.95 -2.78 13.86
N VAL A 264 -9.50 -1.58 14.25
CA VAL A 264 -8.87 -0.60 13.36
C VAL A 264 -7.37 -0.59 13.62
N PHE A 265 -6.58 -0.80 12.57
CA PHE A 265 -5.13 -0.82 12.60
C PHE A 265 -4.58 0.38 11.82
N GLY A 266 -3.38 0.82 12.17
CA GLY A 266 -2.70 1.90 11.49
C GLY A 266 -1.24 1.58 11.17
N GLU A 267 -0.79 2.11 10.04
CA GLU A 267 0.61 2.15 9.62
C GLU A 267 1.06 3.60 9.54
N THR A 268 2.30 3.90 9.92
CA THR A 268 2.95 5.17 9.57
C THR A 268 4.23 4.89 8.78
N CYS A 269 4.92 5.94 8.35
CA CYS A 269 6.11 5.83 7.50
C CYS A 269 7.32 6.57 8.09
N PRO A 270 8.55 6.11 7.83
CA PRO A 270 9.77 6.71 8.41
C PRO A 270 9.87 8.22 8.17
N HIS A 271 9.48 8.71 7.00
CA HIS A 271 9.56 10.13 6.65
C HIS A 271 8.63 11.01 7.51
N TYR A 272 7.53 10.48 8.05
CA TYR A 272 6.69 11.20 9.02
C TYR A 272 7.27 11.21 10.44
N LEU A 273 8.21 10.31 10.74
CA LEU A 273 8.79 10.15 12.06
C LEU A 273 10.06 11.00 12.28
N VAL A 274 10.74 11.38 11.19
CA VAL A 274 12.07 12.00 11.25
C VAL A 274 12.21 13.29 10.43
N THR A 275 11.20 13.67 9.68
CA THR A 275 11.19 14.90 8.87
C THR A 275 9.93 15.69 9.17
N GLY A 276 10.07 17.00 9.31
CA GLY A 276 8.97 17.94 9.50
C GLY A 276 8.88 18.92 8.35
N TYR A 277 7.73 19.59 8.22
CA TYR A 277 7.53 20.66 7.25
C TYR A 277 8.61 21.74 7.35
N GLU A 278 9.06 22.04 8.57
CA GLU A 278 10.09 23.03 8.86
C GLU A 278 11.45 22.70 8.21
N ASP A 279 11.72 21.43 7.89
CA ASP A 279 12.98 21.01 7.26
C ASP A 279 13.06 21.36 5.77
N TYR A 280 11.93 21.62 5.12
CA TYR A 280 11.87 21.85 3.67
C TYR A 280 11.04 23.06 3.24
N SER A 281 10.39 23.77 4.16
CA SER A 281 9.52 24.92 3.85
C SER A 281 10.22 26.10 3.16
N HIS A 282 11.55 26.14 3.21
CA HIS A 282 12.39 27.17 2.61
C HIS A 282 13.43 26.60 1.63
N ALA A 283 13.19 25.39 1.12
CA ALA A 283 14.13 24.68 0.27
C ALA A 283 13.94 24.97 -1.24
N ASP A 284 13.15 25.98 -1.61
CA ASP A 284 12.76 26.25 -3.00
C ASP A 284 12.31 24.95 -3.71
N TYR A 285 12.80 24.71 -4.92
CA TYR A 285 12.51 23.49 -5.69
C TYR A 285 12.95 22.19 -4.97
N GLU A 286 13.91 22.23 -4.06
CA GLU A 286 14.34 21.04 -3.31
C GLU A 286 13.23 20.51 -2.39
N ALA A 287 12.22 21.32 -2.07
CA ALA A 287 10.99 20.86 -1.41
C ALA A 287 10.27 19.76 -2.20
N ALA A 288 10.48 19.65 -3.52
CA ALA A 288 9.94 18.57 -4.35
C ALA A 288 10.32 17.18 -3.83
N LYS A 289 11.50 17.03 -3.19
CA LYS A 289 11.98 15.78 -2.61
C LYS A 289 11.06 15.21 -1.52
N TYR A 290 10.24 16.06 -0.91
CA TYR A 290 9.40 15.75 0.24
C TYR A 290 7.91 15.63 -0.12
N ILE A 291 7.54 15.91 -1.38
CA ILE A 291 6.16 15.78 -1.86
C ILE A 291 5.75 14.31 -1.85
N CYS A 292 4.79 13.97 -0.99
CA CYS A 292 4.05 12.72 -0.86
C CYS A 292 2.64 13.03 -0.33
N SER A 293 1.75 12.05 -0.31
CA SER A 293 0.33 12.25 0.05
C SER A 293 -0.19 11.03 0.83
N PRO A 294 -0.56 11.19 2.13
CA PRO A 294 -0.59 12.43 2.90
C PRO A 294 0.79 13.11 3.00
N PRO A 295 0.86 14.45 3.10
CA PRO A 295 2.14 15.14 3.13
C PRO A 295 2.88 14.90 4.44
N ILE A 296 4.20 15.07 4.41
CA ILE A 296 4.99 15.27 5.64
C ILE A 296 4.44 16.51 6.34
N ARG A 297 4.10 16.35 7.63
CA ARG A 297 3.47 17.37 8.46
C ARG A 297 4.50 18.22 9.20
N GLU A 298 4.04 19.25 9.89
CA GLU A 298 4.84 19.98 10.87
C GLU A 298 5.39 19.04 11.96
N SER A 299 6.57 19.36 12.48
CA SER A 299 7.32 18.51 13.43
C SER A 299 6.54 18.16 14.69
N ARG A 300 5.54 18.97 15.07
CA ARG A 300 4.63 18.70 16.20
C ARG A 300 3.85 17.38 16.09
N HIS A 301 3.75 16.80 14.89
CA HIS A 301 3.07 15.51 14.68
C HIS A 301 3.98 14.29 14.94
N GLN A 302 5.30 14.46 15.00
CA GLN A 302 6.25 13.35 15.14
C GLN A 302 6.16 12.64 16.50
N GLU A 303 6.14 13.39 17.60
CA GLU A 303 6.06 12.79 18.94
C GLU A 303 4.78 11.96 19.14
N PRO A 304 3.58 12.43 18.74
CA PRO A 304 2.38 11.59 18.70
C PRO A 304 2.53 10.30 17.90
N LEU A 305 3.16 10.33 16.72
CA LEU A 305 3.38 9.13 15.89
C LEU A 305 4.34 8.16 16.58
N TRP A 306 5.45 8.65 17.16
CA TRP A 306 6.38 7.84 17.94
C TRP A 306 5.71 7.17 19.13
N ASN A 307 4.91 7.93 19.89
CA ASN A 307 4.15 7.41 21.02
C ASN A 307 3.11 6.37 20.57
N ALA A 308 2.48 6.57 19.42
CA ALA A 308 1.51 5.63 18.88
C ALA A 308 2.15 4.29 18.50
N LEU A 309 3.37 4.28 17.97
CA LEU A 309 4.15 3.06 17.73
C LEU A 309 4.54 2.39 19.06
N ALA A 310 5.04 3.17 20.02
CA ALA A 310 5.48 2.64 21.32
C ALA A 310 4.33 2.04 22.14
N THR A 311 3.11 2.55 21.96
CA THR A 311 1.91 2.08 22.67
C THR A 311 1.07 1.08 21.87
N GLY A 312 1.47 0.77 20.64
CA GLY A 312 0.77 -0.18 19.76
C GLY A 312 -0.53 0.34 19.14
N VAL A 313 -0.82 1.64 19.23
CA VAL A 313 -1.93 2.28 18.49
C VAL A 313 -1.69 2.15 16.99
N LEU A 314 -0.46 2.43 16.56
CA LEU A 314 0.03 2.09 15.23
C LEU A 314 0.83 0.80 15.32
N GLY A 315 0.49 -0.17 14.47
CA GLY A 315 1.03 -1.53 14.54
C GLY A 315 2.03 -1.87 13.45
N SER A 316 2.22 -0.99 12.46
CA SER A 316 3.13 -1.20 11.34
C SER A 316 3.91 0.07 10.99
N VAL A 317 5.12 -0.12 10.45
CA VAL A 317 5.89 0.92 9.77
C VAL A 317 6.21 0.41 8.36
N GLY A 318 5.47 0.91 7.36
CA GLY A 318 5.77 0.72 5.94
C GLY A 318 6.53 1.92 5.40
N THR A 319 7.18 1.81 4.25
CA THR A 319 7.96 2.96 3.73
C THR A 319 7.17 3.91 2.86
N ASP A 320 6.09 3.41 2.24
CA ASP A 320 5.44 4.03 1.08
C ASP A 320 6.48 4.40 0.00
N HIS A 321 7.41 3.46 -0.26
CA HIS A 321 8.52 3.70 -1.16
C HIS A 321 8.02 3.95 -2.59
N ALA A 322 8.04 5.21 -2.99
CA ALA A 322 7.66 5.66 -4.32
C ALA A 322 8.67 6.71 -4.80
N THR A 323 9.73 6.27 -5.48
CA THR A 323 10.83 7.18 -5.83
C THR A 323 10.58 7.90 -7.15
N TYR A 324 10.95 9.18 -7.20
CA TYR A 324 11.04 9.96 -8.43
C TYR A 324 12.33 10.76 -8.41
N THR A 325 13.03 10.85 -9.53
CA THR A 325 14.32 11.56 -9.60
C THR A 325 14.12 13.08 -9.59
N MET A 326 15.12 13.79 -9.07
CA MET A 326 15.15 15.27 -9.05
C MET A 326 15.68 15.87 -10.35
N ASP A 327 16.42 15.08 -11.12
CA ASP A 327 16.81 15.29 -12.50
C ASP A 327 15.89 14.48 -13.43
N GLN A 328 16.06 14.64 -14.76
CA GLN A 328 15.33 13.87 -15.76
C GLN A 328 16.29 12.95 -16.52
N PRO A 329 16.39 11.67 -16.13
CA PRO A 329 17.11 10.66 -16.91
C PRO A 329 16.47 10.42 -18.28
N GLU A 330 17.29 10.00 -19.25
CA GLU A 330 16.84 9.71 -20.63
C GLU A 330 15.99 8.44 -20.72
N ASP A 331 16.21 7.48 -19.81
CA ASP A 331 15.58 6.16 -19.79
C ASP A 331 14.34 6.07 -18.91
N LEU A 332 13.97 7.16 -18.24
CA LEU A 332 12.76 7.26 -17.43
C LEU A 332 11.72 8.19 -18.07
N PRO A 333 10.42 7.91 -17.90
CA PRO A 333 9.38 8.87 -18.25
C PRO A 333 9.47 10.12 -17.36
N PRO A 334 8.71 11.19 -17.62
CA PRO A 334 8.79 12.46 -16.87
C PRO A 334 8.80 12.30 -15.33
N GLN A 335 9.78 12.89 -14.66
CA GLN A 335 10.02 12.80 -13.20
C GLN A 335 9.66 14.12 -12.50
N LYS A 336 10.19 14.39 -11.29
CA LYS A 336 9.86 15.61 -10.53
C LYS A 336 10.05 16.93 -11.31
N PRO A 337 11.07 17.10 -12.18
CA PRO A 337 11.24 18.34 -12.96
C PRO A 337 10.04 18.77 -13.81
N GLN A 338 9.19 17.83 -14.22
CA GLN A 338 8.02 18.13 -15.04
C GLN A 338 6.97 19.00 -14.33
N GLY A 339 6.94 18.95 -12.99
CA GLY A 339 6.02 19.73 -12.16
C GLY A 339 6.65 20.97 -11.50
N ARG A 340 7.90 21.33 -11.85
CA ARG A 340 8.64 22.42 -11.19
C ARG A 340 7.87 23.74 -11.22
N GLY A 341 7.76 24.39 -10.05
CA GLY A 341 7.02 25.63 -9.82
C GLY A 341 5.49 25.46 -9.75
N TYR A 342 5.00 24.22 -9.87
CA TYR A 342 3.58 23.90 -9.82
C TYR A 342 3.37 22.55 -9.13
N PHE A 343 3.36 22.57 -7.79
CA PHE A 343 3.27 21.37 -6.96
C PHE A 343 2.16 20.37 -7.36
N PRO A 344 0.97 20.78 -7.87
CA PRO A 344 -0.06 19.81 -8.27
C PRO A 344 0.37 18.87 -9.41
N ASN A 345 1.41 19.24 -10.18
CA ASN A 345 1.98 18.42 -11.25
C ASN A 345 3.23 17.65 -10.83
N VAL A 346 3.76 17.87 -9.62
CA VAL A 346 4.92 17.11 -9.14
C VAL A 346 4.44 15.72 -8.72
N PRO A 347 5.02 14.64 -9.26
CA PRO A 347 4.64 13.29 -8.83
C PRO A 347 4.93 13.09 -7.32
N PRO A 348 3.90 12.71 -6.54
CA PRO A 348 4.06 12.48 -5.11
C PRO A 348 4.71 11.13 -4.85
N GLY A 349 5.71 11.13 -3.98
CA GLY A 349 6.47 9.94 -3.59
C GLY A 349 7.84 10.31 -3.04
N VAL A 350 8.27 9.55 -2.03
CA VAL A 350 9.56 9.68 -1.34
C VAL A 350 10.26 8.32 -1.23
N PRO A 351 11.62 8.28 -1.20
CA PRO A 351 12.37 7.05 -0.94
C PRO A 351 12.25 6.62 0.53
N GLY A 352 12.15 5.31 0.77
CA GLY A 352 12.27 4.74 2.12
C GLY A 352 13.02 3.41 2.25
N GLY A 353 13.37 2.77 1.12
CA GLY A 353 13.76 1.35 1.08
C GLY A 353 15.09 1.03 1.76
N ARG A 354 16.07 1.96 1.75
CA ARG A 354 17.31 1.82 2.55
C ARG A 354 17.16 2.28 4.00
N GLY A 355 16.12 3.05 4.31
CA GLY A 355 15.93 3.71 5.60
C GLY A 355 15.28 2.83 6.68
N THR A 356 14.77 1.65 6.30
CA THR A 356 14.13 0.70 7.21
C THR A 356 15.03 -0.48 7.55
N PRO A 357 16.08 -0.25 8.37
CA PRO A 357 16.27 -1.11 9.54
C PRO A 357 16.67 -0.28 10.76
N HIS A 358 15.85 -0.23 11.80
CA HIS A 358 16.27 0.19 13.16
C HIS A 358 16.94 1.58 13.29
N GLY A 359 17.09 2.36 12.22
CA GLY A 359 17.80 3.65 12.21
C GLY A 359 17.09 4.71 13.05
N SER A 360 15.80 4.50 13.26
CA SER A 360 14.98 5.16 14.28
C SER A 360 15.57 5.10 15.70
N LEU A 361 16.27 4.03 16.06
CA LEU A 361 16.88 3.88 17.40
C LEU A 361 18.12 4.76 17.59
N ARG A 362 18.66 5.38 16.51
CA ARG A 362 19.86 6.24 16.60
C ARG A 362 19.55 7.73 16.71
N THR A 363 18.35 8.19 16.34
CA THR A 363 18.03 9.64 16.32
C THR A 363 17.06 10.08 17.41
N GLY A 364 16.44 9.15 18.15
CA GLY A 364 15.70 9.45 19.38
C GLY A 364 16.62 9.46 20.61
N GLY A 365 16.81 10.64 21.21
CA GLY A 365 17.76 10.88 22.30
C GLY A 365 17.66 9.94 23.50
N ARG A 366 18.84 9.63 24.06
CA ARG A 366 19.07 8.84 25.29
C ARG A 366 18.37 7.50 25.28
N ALA A 367 19.15 6.45 24.98
CA ALA A 367 18.89 5.09 25.44
C ALA A 367 18.62 5.09 26.97
N ARG A 368 17.36 5.29 27.35
CA ARG A 368 16.85 4.73 28.59
C ARG A 368 16.71 3.26 28.29
N THR A 369 17.72 2.52 28.72
CA THR A 369 17.66 1.07 28.85
C THR A 369 16.40 0.72 29.62
N PHE A 370 15.36 0.31 28.90
CA PHE A 370 14.15 -0.22 29.49
C PHE A 370 14.50 -1.57 30.09
N ARG A 371 14.64 -1.61 31.42
CA ARG A 371 14.55 -2.83 32.19
C ARG A 371 13.06 -3.09 32.46
N PRO A 372 12.50 -4.24 32.09
CA PRO A 372 11.20 -4.62 32.61
C PRO A 372 11.33 -4.90 34.11
N GLU A 373 10.80 -4.00 34.95
CA GLU A 373 10.53 -4.29 36.36
C GLU A 373 9.35 -5.28 36.44
N PRO A 374 9.45 -6.36 37.23
CA PRO A 374 8.37 -7.31 37.38
C PRO A 374 7.25 -6.70 38.22
N ILE A 375 6.04 -6.62 37.65
CA ILE A 375 4.83 -6.32 38.42
C ILE A 375 4.64 -7.43 39.47
N ARG A 376 4.51 -6.99 40.72
CA ARG A 376 4.38 -7.82 41.92
C ARG A 376 3.20 -8.79 41.78
N ARG A 377 3.47 -10.07 42.01
CA ARG A 377 2.45 -11.07 42.37
C ARG A 377 1.99 -10.77 43.80
N HIS A 378 0.69 -10.55 43.97
CA HIS A 378 0.03 -10.79 45.25
C HIS A 378 -0.92 -11.98 45.08
N ASP A 379 -0.61 -13.00 45.88
CA ASP A 379 -1.45 -14.05 46.46
C ASP A 379 -2.48 -14.76 45.59
N VAL A 380 -2.19 -16.03 45.24
CA VAL A 380 -2.99 -17.19 45.69
C VAL A 380 -2.05 -18.42 45.79
N ASP A 381 -1.75 -18.82 47.03
CA ASP A 381 -1.33 -20.18 47.36
C ASP A 381 -2.54 -21.12 47.29
N GLN A 382 -2.45 -22.21 46.52
CA GLN A 382 -2.71 -23.61 46.94
C GLN A 382 -2.72 -24.57 45.74
N PRO A 383 -2.25 -25.83 45.90
CA PRO A 383 -1.94 -26.74 44.80
C PRO A 383 -3.06 -27.75 44.52
N GLY A 384 -3.23 -28.07 43.23
CA GLY A 384 -3.85 -29.30 42.76
C GLY A 384 -5.34 -29.24 42.49
N GLN A 385 -5.71 -29.11 41.21
CA GLN A 385 -6.78 -29.90 40.57
C GLN A 385 -6.84 -29.61 39.06
N ASN A 386 -7.14 -30.67 38.31
CA ASN A 386 -7.14 -30.79 36.85
C ASN A 386 -7.77 -29.61 36.08
N VAL A 387 -7.00 -28.99 35.19
CA VAL A 387 -7.50 -28.00 34.21
C VAL A 387 -7.84 -28.70 32.90
N ARG A 388 -9.14 -28.80 32.62
CA ARG A 388 -9.68 -28.99 31.26
C ARG A 388 -9.37 -27.73 30.44
N SER A 389 -8.97 -27.94 29.20
CA SER A 389 -8.66 -26.95 28.17
C SER A 389 -9.74 -25.85 28.03
N LEU A 390 -9.36 -24.60 28.29
CA LEU A 390 -10.05 -23.40 27.82
C LEU A 390 -9.36 -22.91 26.52
N PRO A 391 -10.11 -22.38 25.54
CA PRO A 391 -9.57 -21.94 24.26
C PRO A 391 -8.79 -20.62 24.42
N PRO A 392 -7.72 -20.39 23.65
CA PRO A 392 -6.93 -19.17 23.75
C PRO A 392 -7.72 -17.98 23.18
N GLN A 393 -7.83 -16.94 24.01
CA GLN A 393 -8.26 -15.60 23.61
C GLN A 393 -7.32 -15.03 22.54
N GLY A 394 -7.91 -14.21 21.67
CA GLY A 394 -7.40 -13.83 20.36
C GLY A 394 -6.06 -13.08 20.37
N HIS A 395 -5.07 -13.71 19.75
CA HIS A 395 -3.98 -13.02 19.07
C HIS A 395 -4.02 -13.47 17.60
N HIS A 396 -4.57 -12.62 16.74
CA HIS A 396 -4.62 -12.87 15.30
C HIS A 396 -3.22 -12.71 14.70
N ARG A 397 -2.48 -13.83 14.62
CA ARG A 397 -1.34 -13.95 13.72
C ARG A 397 -1.88 -14.06 12.29
N ALA A 398 -1.68 -13.03 11.47
CA ALA A 398 -1.79 -13.15 10.03
C ALA A 398 -0.75 -14.20 9.56
N ARG A 399 -1.20 -15.43 9.34
CA ARG A 399 -0.37 -16.48 8.74
C ARG A 399 -0.47 -16.34 7.23
N PHE A 400 0.52 -15.70 6.60
CA PHE A 400 0.74 -15.87 5.17
C PHE A 400 1.14 -17.33 4.91
N ARG A 401 0.19 -18.13 4.42
CA ARG A 401 0.48 -19.49 3.94
C ARG A 401 0.52 -19.46 2.42
N CYS A 402 1.72 -19.43 1.85
CA CYS A 402 1.91 -19.76 0.45
C CYS A 402 1.75 -21.29 0.29
N ARG A 403 0.60 -21.75 -0.22
CA ARG A 403 0.41 -23.16 -0.62
C ARG A 403 0.73 -23.29 -2.10
N ARG A 404 1.76 -24.06 -2.43
CA ARG A 404 1.94 -24.60 -3.80
C ARG A 404 0.83 -25.63 -4.04
N GLY A 405 -0.02 -25.36 -5.04
CA GLY A 405 -1.10 -26.25 -5.46
C GLY A 405 -0.57 -27.59 -6.00
N HIS A 406 -1.16 -28.69 -5.53
CA HIS A 406 -1.08 -29.99 -6.17
C HIS A 406 -2.36 -30.20 -6.99
N LEU A 407 -2.19 -30.46 -8.28
CA LEU A 407 -3.25 -30.86 -9.20
C LEU A 407 -3.77 -32.26 -8.81
N GLY A 408 -5.04 -32.32 -8.39
CA GLY A 408 -5.79 -33.55 -8.16
C GLY A 408 -6.85 -33.71 -9.24
N SER A 409 -6.86 -34.89 -9.87
CA SER A 409 -7.67 -35.29 -11.01
C SER A 409 -9.17 -35.37 -10.75
N ALA A 410 -9.95 -35.13 -11.80
CA ALA A 410 -11.40 -35.22 -11.88
C ALA A 410 -11.98 -36.61 -11.52
N GLY A 411 -13.13 -36.60 -10.84
CA GLY A 411 -14.02 -37.73 -10.62
C GLY A 411 -15.48 -37.26 -10.58
N ARG A 412 -16.33 -37.87 -11.42
CA ARG A 412 -17.72 -37.49 -11.73
C ARG A 412 -18.76 -37.88 -10.66
N ALA A 413 -19.86 -37.09 -10.68
CA ALA A 413 -21.28 -37.43 -10.52
C ALA A 413 -21.85 -37.81 -9.13
N HIS A 414 -22.88 -37.09 -8.67
CA HIS A 414 -24.29 -37.49 -8.81
C HIS A 414 -25.29 -36.44 -8.30
N HIS A 415 -26.47 -36.44 -8.92
CA HIS A 415 -27.70 -35.69 -8.63
C HIS A 415 -28.19 -35.76 -7.17
N LEU A 416 -28.88 -34.69 -6.72
CA LEU A 416 -30.26 -34.63 -6.18
C LEU A 416 -30.41 -33.31 -5.37
N GLY A 417 -31.24 -32.37 -5.79
CA GLY A 417 -32.58 -32.21 -5.22
C GLY A 417 -32.79 -30.76 -4.73
N ARG A 418 -33.63 -30.00 -5.43
CA ARG A 418 -34.16 -28.69 -4.98
C ARG A 418 -35.14 -28.89 -3.81
N PRO A 419 -35.32 -27.86 -2.97
CA PRO A 419 -36.68 -27.49 -2.56
C PRO A 419 -37.03 -26.04 -2.91
N THR A 420 -38.28 -25.87 -3.33
CA THR A 420 -39.03 -24.65 -3.60
C THR A 420 -39.39 -23.86 -2.32
N PRO A 421 -39.76 -22.56 -2.44
CA PRO A 421 -40.01 -21.68 -1.30
C PRO A 421 -41.47 -21.73 -0.80
N VAL A 422 -41.67 -21.45 0.49
CA VAL A 422 -42.99 -21.27 1.13
C VAL A 422 -43.33 -19.77 1.25
N PRO A 423 -44.57 -19.34 0.95
CA PRO A 423 -44.99 -17.94 0.99
C PRO A 423 -45.77 -17.56 2.27
N GLY A 424 -45.69 -16.29 2.68
CA GLY A 424 -46.57 -15.72 3.72
C GLY A 424 -46.52 -14.19 3.70
N ARG A 425 -47.41 -13.55 2.92
CA ARG A 425 -48.60 -12.77 3.35
C ARG A 425 -48.34 -11.35 3.85
N ILE A 426 -48.83 -10.43 3.03
CA ILE A 426 -49.04 -8.99 3.20
C ILE A 426 -50.35 -8.76 3.98
N HIS A 427 -50.42 -7.70 4.78
CA HIS A 427 -51.65 -6.91 4.93
C HIS A 427 -51.35 -5.39 4.96
N PRO A 428 -52.28 -4.54 4.49
CA PRO A 428 -52.02 -3.16 4.08
C PRO A 428 -52.55 -2.12 5.07
N LEU A 429 -52.04 -0.88 4.97
CA LEU A 429 -52.77 0.31 5.40
C LEU A 429 -52.75 1.38 4.29
N ARG A 430 -53.94 1.59 3.71
CA ARG A 430 -54.39 2.86 3.10
C ARG A 430 -54.53 3.88 4.24
N GLY A 431 -54.38 5.18 4.11
CA GLY A 431 -54.14 6.07 2.97
C GLY A 431 -54.52 7.50 3.42
N HIS A 432 -54.01 8.53 2.75
CA HIS A 432 -54.82 9.70 2.41
C HIS A 432 -54.17 10.51 1.29
N VAL A 433 -55.01 10.81 0.31
CA VAL A 433 -54.77 11.58 -0.90
C VAL A 433 -55.12 13.04 -0.62
N GLY A 434 -54.29 13.97 -1.10
CA GLY A 434 -54.62 15.37 -1.30
C GLY A 434 -54.01 15.84 -2.62
N GLN A 435 -54.85 16.00 -3.65
CA GLN A 435 -54.52 16.50 -4.99
C GLN A 435 -54.60 18.03 -5.08
N ARG A 436 -54.05 18.54 -6.21
CA ARG A 436 -54.28 19.82 -6.95
C ARG A 436 -53.14 20.84 -6.75
N SER A 437 -52.58 21.51 -7.77
CA SER A 437 -52.97 21.72 -9.18
C SER A 437 -51.82 22.31 -10.03
N SER A 438 -51.80 21.90 -11.30
CA SER A 438 -51.31 22.49 -12.57
C SER A 438 -50.86 23.97 -12.70
N ALA A 439 -49.64 24.16 -13.27
CA ALA A 439 -49.19 24.90 -14.49
C ALA A 439 -49.61 26.40 -14.75
N PRO A 440 -48.96 27.20 -15.66
CA PRO A 440 -47.95 26.88 -16.70
C PRO A 440 -46.78 27.89 -16.91
N SER A 441 -45.96 27.56 -17.91
CA SER A 441 -44.84 28.25 -18.58
C SER A 441 -45.05 29.70 -19.04
N LEU A 442 -43.94 30.45 -19.22
CA LEU A 442 -43.84 31.54 -20.21
C LEU A 442 -42.44 31.61 -20.88
N LEU A 443 -42.51 31.89 -22.18
CA LEU A 443 -41.44 31.93 -23.19
C LEU A 443 -40.65 33.26 -23.22
N ALA A 444 -39.40 33.12 -23.69
CA ALA A 444 -38.67 33.94 -24.69
C ALA A 444 -38.39 35.44 -24.45
N ARG A 445 -37.13 35.81 -24.68
CA ARG A 445 -36.74 36.86 -25.66
C ARG A 445 -35.27 36.72 -26.11
N ARG A 446 -35.09 36.68 -27.42
CA ARG A 446 -33.84 36.94 -28.17
C ARG A 446 -33.63 38.46 -28.30
N ALA A 447 -32.37 38.90 -28.31
CA ALA A 447 -31.85 40.03 -29.09
C ALA A 447 -30.32 39.86 -29.15
N ASP A 448 -29.71 39.48 -30.26
CA ASP A 448 -29.32 40.22 -31.48
C ASP A 448 -27.96 40.96 -31.37
N ARG A 449 -27.17 40.84 -32.44
CA ARG A 449 -25.72 41.13 -32.57
C ARG A 449 -25.41 42.65 -32.62
N PRO A 450 -24.11 43.05 -32.69
CA PRO A 450 -23.53 43.24 -34.03
C PRO A 450 -22.09 42.73 -34.23
N ARG A 451 -21.80 42.43 -35.50
CA ARG A 451 -20.51 42.10 -36.09
C ARG A 451 -19.58 43.32 -36.17
N ARG A 452 -18.27 43.11 -36.11
CA ARG A 452 -17.30 43.80 -36.97
C ARG A 452 -16.25 42.83 -37.52
N ARG A 453 -15.99 42.99 -38.82
CA ARG A 453 -15.00 42.32 -39.68
C ARG A 453 -13.67 43.09 -39.65
N THR A 454 -12.56 42.37 -39.80
CA THR A 454 -11.41 42.55 -40.73
C THR A 454 -10.40 41.46 -40.32
N GLY A 455 -9.92 40.53 -41.13
CA GLY A 455 -9.43 40.59 -42.51
C GLY A 455 -7.91 40.32 -42.47
N GLY A 456 -7.43 39.22 -43.06
CA GLY A 456 -6.00 38.90 -43.14
C GLY A 456 -5.70 37.44 -43.49
N ASP A 457 -5.48 37.19 -44.78
CA ASP A 457 -4.97 35.96 -45.40
C ASP A 457 -3.61 35.50 -44.82
N VAL A 458 -3.29 34.19 -44.94
CA VAL A 458 -2.18 33.68 -45.79
C VAL A 458 -2.07 32.14 -45.69
N ARG A 459 -2.37 31.50 -46.83
CA ARG A 459 -1.74 30.34 -47.51
C ARG A 459 -1.13 29.19 -46.68
N ALA A 460 -1.76 28.03 -46.84
CA ALA A 460 -1.14 26.71 -46.71
C ALA A 460 -0.17 26.43 -47.89
N ARG A 461 0.97 25.81 -47.59
CA ARG A 461 1.83 25.12 -48.56
C ARG A 461 2.14 23.71 -48.06
N SER A 462 2.04 22.78 -48.99
CA SER A 462 2.28 21.34 -48.87
C SER A 462 3.65 20.96 -49.42
N LEU A 463 4.27 19.95 -48.77
CA LEU A 463 5.24 18.94 -49.26
C LEU A 463 6.66 19.43 -49.66
N PRO A 464 7.73 18.58 -49.67
CA PRO A 464 7.70 17.13 -49.93
C PRO A 464 8.63 16.18 -49.15
N ILE A 465 8.38 14.90 -49.41
CA ILE A 465 9.17 13.68 -49.17
C ILE A 465 10.43 13.69 -50.05
N ALA A 466 11.54 13.14 -49.54
CA ALA A 466 12.68 12.67 -50.33
C ALA A 466 13.33 11.43 -49.69
N ASP A 467 13.36 10.35 -50.45
CA ASP A 467 14.24 9.17 -50.34
C ASP A 467 15.70 9.54 -50.65
N VAL A 468 16.68 8.92 -49.97
CA VAL A 468 17.93 8.36 -50.58
C VAL A 468 18.56 7.28 -49.67
N ALA A 469 18.50 6.03 -50.18
CA ALA A 469 19.50 4.97 -50.29
C ALA A 469 20.59 4.67 -49.21
N GLU A 470 20.52 3.42 -48.73
CA GLU A 470 21.55 2.37 -48.66
C GLU A 470 23.05 2.71 -48.48
N ARG A 471 23.62 2.19 -47.39
CA ARG A 471 24.89 1.42 -47.40
C ARG A 471 24.82 0.22 -46.44
N THR A 472 25.15 -0.93 -47.00
CA THR A 472 25.51 -2.23 -46.40
C THR A 472 26.80 -2.07 -45.54
N SER A 473 27.18 -2.90 -44.56
CA SER A 473 27.14 -4.36 -44.41
C SER A 473 27.61 -4.80 -43.01
N THR A 474 26.96 -5.87 -42.50
CA THR A 474 27.48 -7.04 -41.74
C THR A 474 28.19 -6.85 -40.40
N ASP A 475 27.58 -7.30 -39.29
CA ASP A 475 27.70 -8.69 -38.80
C ASP A 475 27.09 -8.82 -37.38
N SER A 476 26.04 -9.63 -37.20
CA SER A 476 25.73 -10.31 -35.92
C SER A 476 24.58 -11.30 -36.13
N SER A 477 24.90 -12.59 -35.96
CA SER A 477 23.98 -13.72 -36.08
C SER A 477 22.97 -13.77 -34.92
N PRO A 478 21.72 -14.27 -35.13
CA PRO A 478 20.70 -14.37 -34.09
C PRO A 478 20.77 -15.67 -33.25
N ARG A 479 20.21 -15.55 -32.04
CA ARG A 479 20.07 -16.48 -30.92
C ARG A 479 19.74 -17.95 -31.26
N GLN A 480 20.19 -18.87 -30.40
CA GLN A 480 19.38 -20.00 -29.92
C GLN A 480 19.42 -20.11 -28.38
N PRO A 481 18.26 -20.22 -27.70
CA PRO A 481 18.19 -20.60 -26.29
C PRO A 481 18.33 -22.12 -26.14
N ILE A 482 19.20 -22.55 -25.21
CA ILE A 482 19.39 -23.95 -24.85
C ILE A 482 18.12 -24.46 -24.13
N ARG A 483 17.52 -25.51 -24.70
CA ARG A 483 16.43 -26.30 -24.13
C ARG A 483 16.86 -26.98 -22.82
N ILE A 484 16.06 -26.81 -21.76
CA ILE A 484 16.12 -27.69 -20.58
C ILE A 484 15.20 -28.89 -20.84
N ILE A 485 15.79 -30.09 -20.80
CA ILE A 485 15.12 -31.38 -20.93
C ILE A 485 14.58 -31.79 -19.54
N PRO A 486 13.32 -32.25 -19.40
CA PRO A 486 12.82 -32.78 -18.14
C PRO A 486 13.20 -34.27 -18.01
N THR A 487 14.00 -34.63 -17.01
CA THR A 487 14.20 -36.03 -16.63
C THR A 487 13.36 -36.36 -15.40
N HIS A 488 12.28 -37.11 -15.66
CA HIS A 488 11.63 -37.97 -14.69
C HIS A 488 12.55 -39.15 -14.33
N ARG A 489 12.46 -39.60 -13.06
CA ARG A 489 12.97 -40.86 -12.47
C ARG A 489 14.50 -40.95 -12.26
N LEU A 490 14.94 -40.74 -11.03
CA LEU A 490 15.15 -41.79 -10.01
C LEU A 490 15.32 -41.15 -8.63
#